data_AF-G7WFS4-F1
#
_entry.id   AF-G7WFS4-F1
#
_cell.length_a   1.000
_cell.length_b   1.000
_cell.length_c   1.000
_cell.angle_alpha   90.00
_cell.angle_beta   90.00
_cell.angle_gamma   90.00
#
_symmetry.space_group_name_H-M   'P 1'
#
loop_
_entity.id
_entity.type
_entity.pdbx_description
1 polymer ?
#
loop_
_entity_poly.entity_id
_entity_poly.type
_entity_poly.pdbx_seq_one_letter_code
_entity_poly.pdbx_strand_id
1 'polypeptide(L)'
;MGVCHYAVEKTVVNTVLPFPSVRMAKLFFEFLGRYREWKFARRQELVGMIIVILLGLLAVGIPWLFPKAGITVSIILLIFFYFAARQYIRLNERASHLYVNVHILHHHLLGKLEVGFCDHQEPCRCAEEFRDYALKRYHISFDSNTIK
;
A
#
# COMPACT_ATOMS: atom_id res chain seq x y z
N MET A 1 17.07 26.41 5.98
CA MET A 1 16.19 26.35 7.17
C MET A 1 14.87 27.01 6.80
N GLY A 2 13.75 26.32 6.94
CA GLY A 2 12.43 26.84 6.59
C GLY A 2 11.41 25.71 6.53
N VAL A 3 10.69 25.54 7.63
CA VAL A 3 9.77 24.44 7.93
C VAL A 3 8.52 24.53 7.04
N CYS A 4 8.24 23.50 6.24
CA CYS A 4 6.94 23.36 5.60
C CYS A 4 5.93 22.81 6.63
N HIS A 5 5.30 23.72 7.36
CA HIS A 5 4.07 23.46 8.10
C HIS A 5 2.95 23.18 7.09
N TYR A 6 2.54 21.93 6.97
CA TYR A 6 1.25 21.61 6.36
C TYR A 6 0.16 22.05 7.35
N ALA A 7 -0.38 23.25 7.13
CA ALA A 7 -1.64 23.68 7.72
C ALA A 7 -2.74 22.76 7.16
N VAL A 8 -3.03 21.68 7.89
CA VAL A 8 -4.21 20.86 7.66
C VAL A 8 -5.42 21.74 7.99
N GLU A 9 -6.10 22.17 6.94
CA GLU A 9 -7.33 22.92 6.97
C GLU A 9 -8.37 22.17 7.82
N LYS A 10 -8.68 22.77 8.98
CA LYS A 10 -9.76 22.37 9.88
C LYS A 10 -11.11 22.55 9.16
N THR A 11 -11.55 21.52 8.44
CA THR A 11 -12.98 21.28 8.28
C THR A 11 -13.43 20.38 9.43
N VAL A 12 -13.75 21.05 10.54
CA VAL A 12 -14.40 20.47 11.72
C VAL A 12 -15.79 20.01 11.30
N VAL A 13 -15.89 18.76 10.86
CA VAL A 13 -17.07 17.96 11.18
C VAL A 13 -16.76 17.34 12.53
N ASN A 14 -17.53 17.71 13.56
CA ASN A 14 -17.53 17.07 14.88
C ASN A 14 -18.02 15.61 14.78
N THR A 15 -17.34 14.79 13.98
CA THR A 15 -17.36 13.35 14.21
C THR A 15 -16.39 13.13 15.35
N VAL A 16 -16.93 12.78 16.53
CA VAL A 16 -16.16 12.18 17.62
C VAL A 16 -15.45 10.98 17.03
N LEU A 17 -14.22 11.17 16.59
CA LEU A 17 -13.42 10.07 16.08
C LEU A 17 -13.11 9.19 17.30
N PRO A 18 -13.20 7.85 17.20
CA PRO A 18 -13.00 6.93 18.32
C PRO A 18 -11.50 6.79 18.64
N PHE A 19 -10.79 7.92 18.75
CA PHE A 19 -9.41 7.97 19.16
C PHE A 19 -9.35 8.37 20.64
N PRO A 20 -8.85 7.48 21.50
CA PRO A 20 -8.70 7.76 22.93
C PRO A 20 -7.58 8.78 23.20
N SER A 21 -6.67 9.00 22.24
CA SER A 21 -5.61 10.01 22.36
C SER A 21 -5.16 10.58 21.01
N VAL A 22 -4.65 11.82 21.04
CA VAL A 22 -4.02 12.50 19.90
C VAL A 22 -2.85 11.68 19.33
N ARG A 23 -2.14 10.95 20.21
CA ARG A 23 -1.02 10.08 19.82
C ARG A 23 -1.50 8.90 18.97
N MET A 24 -2.64 8.30 19.30
CA MET A 24 -3.23 7.21 18.50
C MET A 24 -3.78 7.72 17.17
N ALA A 25 -4.43 8.88 17.17
CA ALA A 25 -4.86 9.51 15.92
C ALA A 25 -3.67 9.76 14.97
N LYS A 26 -2.57 10.32 15.48
CA LYS A 26 -1.36 10.59 14.68
C LYS A 26 -0.75 9.30 14.10
N LEU A 27 -0.61 8.26 14.91
CA LEU A 27 -0.07 6.97 14.47
C LEU A 27 -0.97 6.31 13.41
N PHE A 28 -2.29 6.40 13.58
CA PHE A 28 -3.24 5.84 12.61
C PHE A 28 -3.24 6.63 11.29
N PHE A 29 -3.17 7.97 11.33
CA PHE A 29 -3.06 8.76 10.10
C PHE A 29 -1.73 8.52 9.38
N GLU A 30 -0.63 8.33 10.12
CA GLU A 30 0.65 7.91 9.54
C GLU A 30 0.52 6.55 8.86
N PHE A 31 -0.12 5.57 9.51
CA PHE A 31 -0.41 4.27 8.93
C PHE A 31 -1.25 4.39 7.65
N LEU A 32 -2.32 5.19 7.65
CA LEU A 32 -3.16 5.40 6.47
C LEU A 32 -2.38 6.03 5.30
N GLY A 33 -1.49 6.99 5.59
CA GLY A 33 -0.61 7.59 4.59
C GLY A 33 0.29 6.54 3.95
N ARG A 34 1.01 5.77 4.77
CA ARG A 34 1.90 4.69 4.32
C ARG A 34 1.15 3.56 3.60
N TYR A 35 -0.03 3.19 4.09
CA TYR A 35 -0.89 2.17 3.48
C TYR A 35 -1.35 2.61 2.09
N ARG A 36 -1.70 3.90 1.90
CA ARG A 36 -2.05 4.44 0.58
C ARG A 36 -0.85 4.45 -0.37
N GLU A 37 0.33 4.86 0.11
CA GLU A 37 1.58 4.81 -0.67
C GLU A 37 1.90 3.40 -1.14
N TRP A 38 1.81 2.43 -0.23
CA TRP A 38 1.99 1.01 -0.53
C TRP A 38 0.96 0.51 -1.55
N LYS A 39 -0.33 0.80 -1.36
CA LYS A 39 -1.40 0.35 -2.27
C LYS A 39 -1.21 0.90 -3.68
N PHE A 40 -0.74 2.15 -3.80
CA PHE A 40 -0.41 2.74 -5.09
C PHE A 40 0.79 2.05 -5.74
N ALA A 41 1.88 1.85 -5.00
CA ALA A 41 3.06 1.14 -5.48
C ALA A 41 2.73 -0.31 -5.91
N ARG A 42 1.91 -1.01 -5.12
CA ARG A 42 1.43 -2.36 -5.43
C ARG A 42 0.60 -2.42 -6.72
N ARG A 43 -0.20 -1.38 -6.98
CA ARG A 43 -0.97 -1.27 -8.23
C ARG A 43 -0.04 -1.05 -9.43
N GLN A 44 0.98 -0.20 -9.28
CA GLN A 44 2.00 0.01 -10.31
C GLN A 44 2.80 -1.26 -10.60
N GLU A 45 3.17 -1.99 -9.55
CA GLU A 45 3.83 -3.30 -9.65
C GLU A 45 2.97 -4.28 -10.46
N LEU A 46 1.67 -4.40 -10.15
CA LEU A 46 0.75 -5.28 -10.86
C LEU A 46 0.61 -4.90 -12.35
N VAL A 47 0.47 -3.61 -12.66
CA VAL A 47 0.45 -3.13 -14.04
C VAL A 47 1.77 -3.43 -14.74
N GLY A 48 2.90 -3.21 -14.07
CA GLY A 48 4.23 -3.52 -14.58
C GLY A 48 4.40 -5.01 -14.90
N MET A 49 3.93 -5.89 -14.01
CA MET A 49 3.94 -7.34 -14.22
C MET A 49 3.18 -7.74 -15.48
N ILE A 50 1.97 -7.19 -15.67
CA ILE A 50 1.15 -7.47 -16.86
C ILE A 50 1.88 -7.05 -18.14
N ILE A 51 2.49 -5.85 -18.14
CA ILE A 51 3.26 -5.35 -19.29
C ILE A 51 4.44 -6.27 -19.62
N VAL A 52 5.19 -6.70 -18.61
CA VAL A 52 6.34 -7.61 -18.79
C VAL A 52 5.89 -8.95 -19.38
N ILE A 53 4.81 -9.54 -18.85
CA ILE A 53 4.25 -10.80 -19.37
C ILE A 53 3.79 -10.63 -20.83
N LEU A 54 3.05 -9.56 -21.14
CA LEU A 54 2.58 -9.31 -22.50
C LEU A 54 3.74 -9.13 -23.48
N LEU A 55 4.77 -8.35 -23.13
CA LEU A 55 5.96 -8.18 -23.96
C LEU A 55 6.70 -9.50 -24.19
N GLY A 56 6.84 -10.33 -23.16
CA GLY A 56 7.45 -11.66 -23.28
C GLY A 56 6.66 -12.58 -24.21
N LEU A 57 5.34 -12.64 -24.06
CA LEU A 57 4.47 -13.44 -24.93
C LEU A 57 4.52 -12.97 -26.38
N LEU A 58 4.49 -11.65 -26.62
CA LEU A 58 4.57 -11.09 -27.96
C LEU A 58 5.94 -11.35 -28.62
N ALA A 59 7.03 -11.23 -27.86
CA ALA A 59 8.38 -11.49 -28.38
C ALA A 59 8.55 -12.95 -28.85
N VAL A 60 7.86 -13.91 -28.23
CA VAL A 60 7.92 -15.32 -28.62
C VAL A 60 6.86 -15.67 -29.69
N GLY A 61 5.69 -15.05 -29.63
CA GLY A 61 4.56 -15.36 -30.52
C GLY A 61 4.66 -14.73 -31.91
N ILE A 62 5.24 -13.53 -32.04
CA ILE A 62 5.30 -12.81 -33.32
C ILE A 62 6.11 -13.53 -34.42
N PRO A 63 7.25 -14.17 -34.14
CA PRO A 63 7.98 -14.95 -35.15
C PRO A 63 7.14 -16.04 -35.81
N TRP A 64 6.25 -16.67 -35.05
CA TRP A 64 5.33 -17.69 -35.56
C TRP A 64 4.26 -17.10 -36.47
N LEU A 65 3.73 -15.93 -36.13
CA LEU A 65 2.69 -15.25 -36.92
C LEU A 65 3.24 -14.57 -38.19
N PHE A 66 4.47 -14.07 -38.14
CA PHE A 66 5.09 -13.30 -39.21
C PHE A 66 6.54 -13.74 -39.48
N PRO A 67 6.78 -14.86 -40.15
CA PRO A 67 8.12 -15.45 -40.27
C PRO A 67 9.16 -14.57 -41.00
N LYS A 68 8.72 -13.65 -41.88
CA LYS A 68 9.63 -12.77 -42.65
C LYS A 68 10.12 -11.54 -41.89
N ALA A 69 9.28 -10.97 -41.03
CA ALA A 69 9.59 -9.73 -40.28
C ALA A 69 9.67 -9.97 -38.77
N GLY A 70 9.22 -11.13 -38.29
CA GLY A 70 9.00 -11.41 -36.89
C GLY A 70 10.28 -11.51 -36.08
N ILE A 71 11.40 -11.91 -36.68
CA ILE A 71 12.72 -11.93 -36.01
C ILE A 71 13.12 -10.49 -35.62
N THR A 72 13.07 -9.54 -36.56
CA THR A 72 13.41 -8.13 -36.30
C THR A 72 12.51 -7.51 -35.25
N VAL A 73 11.19 -7.74 -35.35
CA VAL A 73 10.21 -7.26 -34.36
C VAL A 73 10.46 -7.87 -32.98
N SER A 74 10.87 -9.14 -32.91
CA SER A 74 11.15 -9.82 -31.64
C SER A 74 12.40 -9.28 -30.97
N ILE A 75 13.46 -8.96 -31.73
CA ILE A 75 14.66 -8.31 -31.16
C ILE A 75 14.27 -6.96 -30.55
N ILE A 76 13.46 -6.16 -31.24
CA ILE A 76 12.97 -4.88 -30.71
C ILE A 76 12.14 -5.09 -29.44
N LEU A 77 11.22 -6.06 -29.44
CA LEU A 77 10.40 -6.38 -28.26
C LEU A 77 11.24 -6.89 -27.09
N LEU A 78 12.30 -7.65 -27.34
CA LEU A 78 13.23 -8.11 -26.29
C LEU A 78 13.96 -6.93 -25.64
N ILE A 79 14.33 -5.90 -26.41
CA ILE A 79 14.91 -4.68 -25.85
C ILE A 79 13.90 -3.99 -24.93
N PHE A 80 12.66 -3.80 -25.38
CA PHE A 80 11.60 -3.23 -24.54
C PHE A 80 11.30 -4.08 -23.31
N PHE A 81 11.26 -5.41 -23.45
CA PHE A 81 11.08 -6.35 -22.37
C PHE A 81 12.17 -6.20 -21.32
N TYR A 82 13.44 -6.09 -21.72
CA TYR A 82 14.56 -5.89 -20.80
C TYR A 82 14.39 -4.61 -19.96
N PHE A 83 14.05 -3.49 -20.60
CA PHE A 83 13.80 -2.24 -19.88
C PHE A 83 12.57 -2.34 -18.96
N ALA A 84 11.47 -2.92 -19.42
CA ALA A 84 10.27 -3.11 -18.63
C ALA A 84 10.53 -4.00 -17.41
N ALA A 85 11.24 -5.12 -17.58
CA ALA A 85 11.61 -6.03 -16.50
C ALA A 85 12.49 -5.33 -15.46
N ARG A 86 13.47 -4.53 -15.90
CA ARG A 86 14.32 -3.75 -14.99
C ARG A 86 13.51 -2.74 -14.17
N GLN A 87 12.55 -2.05 -14.79
CA GLN A 87 11.67 -1.12 -14.07
C GLN A 87 10.73 -1.85 -13.11
N TYR A 88 10.19 -3.00 -13.53
CA TYR A 88 9.36 -3.85 -12.68
C TYR A 88 10.10 -4.29 -11.41
N ILE A 89 11.36 -4.74 -11.53
CA ILE A 89 12.17 -5.16 -10.37
C ILE A 89 12.31 -4.01 -9.36
N ARG A 90 12.63 -2.80 -9.83
CA ARG A 90 12.73 -1.60 -8.96
C ARG A 90 11.41 -1.26 -8.28
N LEU A 91 10.30 -1.36 -8.99
CA LEU A 91 8.97 -1.12 -8.42
C LEU A 91 8.61 -2.18 -7.38
N ASN A 92 8.95 -3.44 -7.63
CA ASN A 92 8.74 -4.55 -6.70
C ASN A 92 9.56 -4.37 -5.41
N GLU A 93 10.83 -3.98 -5.51
CA GLU A 93 11.66 -3.65 -4.33
C GLU A 93 11.03 -2.53 -3.51
N ARG A 94 10.60 -1.45 -4.17
CA ARG A 94 9.93 -0.32 -3.49
C ARG A 94 8.61 -0.75 -2.83
N ALA A 95 7.78 -1.52 -3.52
CA ALA A 95 6.51 -2.02 -2.99
C ALA A 95 6.74 -2.94 -1.77
N SER A 96 7.79 -3.77 -1.82
CA SER A 96 8.21 -4.65 -0.71
C SER A 96 8.69 -3.84 0.49
N HIS A 97 9.55 -2.83 0.30
CA HIS A 97 9.98 -1.95 1.39
C HIS A 97 8.80 -1.21 2.04
N LEU A 98 7.87 -0.70 1.22
CA LEU A 98 6.66 -0.06 1.74
C LEU A 98 5.76 -1.05 2.48
N TYR A 99 5.65 -2.29 1.99
CA TYR A 99 4.89 -3.34 2.66
C TYR A 99 5.43 -3.61 4.06
N VAL A 100 6.74 -3.77 4.23
CA VAL A 100 7.37 -3.99 5.54
C VAL A 100 7.07 -2.83 6.49
N ASN A 101 7.20 -1.58 6.02
CA ASN A 101 6.92 -0.41 6.85
C ASN A 101 5.45 -0.36 7.30
N VAL A 102 4.53 -0.65 6.39
CA VAL A 102 3.10 -0.68 6.70
C VAL A 102 2.77 -1.84 7.63
N HIS A 103 3.41 -3.00 7.46
CA HIS A 103 3.25 -4.18 8.32
C HIS A 103 3.71 -3.93 9.75
N ILE A 104 4.87 -3.29 9.92
CA ILE A 104 5.37 -2.89 11.25
C ILE A 104 4.40 -1.91 11.91
N LEU A 105 3.93 -0.89 11.19
CA LEU A 105 2.97 0.06 11.75
C LEU A 105 1.64 -0.59 12.10
N HIS A 106 1.16 -1.51 11.26
CA HIS A 106 -0.05 -2.29 11.51
C HIS A 106 0.08 -3.12 12.79
N HIS A 107 1.19 -3.84 12.94
CA HIS A 107 1.47 -4.63 14.12
C HIS A 107 1.60 -3.77 15.39
N HIS A 108 2.24 -2.60 15.29
CA HIS A 108 2.36 -1.68 16.41
C HIS A 108 1.01 -1.05 16.80
N LEU A 109 0.14 -0.76 15.84
CA LEU A 109 -1.24 -0.34 16.09
C LEU A 109 -2.05 -1.45 16.75
N LEU A 110 -1.92 -2.70 16.28
CA LEU A 110 -2.59 -3.86 16.83
C LEU A 110 -2.17 -4.11 18.28
N GLY A 111 -0.86 -4.09 18.57
CA GLY A 111 -0.37 -4.19 19.95
C GLY A 111 -0.91 -3.07 20.85
N LYS A 112 -0.95 -1.82 20.37
CA LYS A 112 -1.56 -0.73 21.15
C LYS A 112 -3.06 -0.88 21.36
N LEU A 113 -3.78 -1.50 20.43
CA LEU A 113 -5.20 -1.80 20.59
C LEU A 113 -5.45 -2.87 21.67
N GLU A 114 -4.50 -3.79 21.86
CA GLU A 114 -4.64 -4.90 22.82
C GLU A 114 -4.24 -4.53 24.25
N VAL A 115 -3.17 -3.74 24.44
CA VAL A 115 -2.60 -3.51 25.79
C VAL A 115 -2.67 -2.08 26.33
N GLY A 116 -3.02 -1.07 25.52
CA GLY A 116 -2.87 0.32 25.97
C GLY A 116 -3.67 1.32 25.15
N PHE A 117 -4.89 0.95 24.75
CA PHE A 117 -5.73 1.80 23.92
C PHE A 117 -6.39 2.93 24.73
N CYS A 118 -7.01 2.59 25.86
CA CYS A 118 -7.74 3.52 26.74
C CYS A 118 -7.16 3.47 28.18
N ASP A 119 -7.15 4.59 28.90
CA ASP A 119 -6.73 4.66 30.32
C ASP A 119 -7.92 4.46 31.28
N HIS A 120 -9.03 3.89 30.80
CA HIS A 120 -10.22 3.66 31.63
C HIS A 120 -9.95 2.54 32.63
N GLN A 121 -10.34 2.76 33.90
CA GLN A 121 -10.26 1.75 34.96
C GLN A 121 -11.44 0.74 34.91
N GLU A 122 -12.45 1.03 34.10
CA GLU A 122 -13.64 0.21 33.87
C GLU A 122 -13.54 -0.54 32.52
N PRO A 123 -14.25 -1.67 32.33
CA PRO A 123 -14.28 -2.38 31.05
C PRO A 123 -14.76 -1.44 29.93
N CYS A 124 -13.83 -1.05 29.04
CA CYS A 124 -14.06 -0.10 27.95
C CYS A 124 -14.18 -0.83 26.60
N ARG A 125 -15.09 -0.41 25.72
CA ARG A 125 -15.22 -0.95 24.34
C ARG A 125 -14.53 -0.07 23.28
N CYS A 126 -13.68 0.86 23.71
CA CYS A 126 -13.05 1.84 22.81
C CYS A 126 -12.21 1.17 21.71
N ALA A 127 -11.51 0.08 22.02
CA ALA A 127 -10.71 -0.65 21.04
C ALA A 127 -11.59 -1.33 19.98
N GLU A 128 -12.71 -1.95 20.39
CA GLU A 128 -13.68 -2.56 19.49
C GLU A 128 -14.34 -1.51 18.58
N GLU A 129 -14.78 -0.38 19.14
CA GLU A 129 -15.36 0.73 18.37
C GLU A 129 -14.38 1.29 17.34
N PHE A 130 -13.10 1.38 17.69
CA PHE A 130 -12.06 1.80 16.77
C PHE A 130 -11.83 0.78 15.64
N ARG A 131 -11.81 -0.52 15.96
CA ARG A 131 -11.69 -1.58 14.95
C ARG A 131 -12.87 -1.55 13.98
N ASP A 132 -14.08 -1.41 14.49
CA ASP A 132 -15.30 -1.25 13.70
C ASP A 132 -15.25 -0.01 12.81
N TYR A 133 -14.79 1.11 13.33
CA TYR A 133 -14.62 2.35 12.57
C TYR A 133 -13.60 2.18 11.44
N ALA A 134 -12.44 1.58 11.73
CA ALA A 134 -11.41 1.34 10.72
C ALA A 134 -11.90 0.38 9.62
N LEU A 135 -12.66 -0.65 9.99
CA LEU A 135 -13.23 -1.60 9.05
C LEU A 135 -14.33 -0.95 8.19
N LYS A 136 -15.26 -0.21 8.79
CA LYS A 136 -16.37 0.42 8.06
C LYS A 136 -15.91 1.56 7.16
N ARG A 137 -14.94 2.37 7.60
CA ARG A 137 -14.53 3.59 6.87
C ARG A 137 -13.35 3.36 5.92
N TYR A 138 -12.41 2.50 6.29
CA TYR A 138 -11.19 2.29 5.53
C TYR A 138 -11.04 0.86 4.98
N HIS A 139 -11.96 -0.06 5.34
CA HIS A 139 -11.89 -1.47 4.98
C HIS A 139 -10.60 -2.16 5.46
N ILE A 140 -10.09 -1.73 6.63
CA ILE A 140 -8.88 -2.30 7.23
C ILE A 140 -9.30 -3.09 8.47
N SER A 141 -9.04 -4.40 8.47
CA SER A 141 -9.25 -5.27 9.62
C SER A 141 -8.03 -5.27 10.54
N PHE A 142 -8.24 -5.13 11.84
CA PHE A 142 -7.22 -5.29 12.89
C PHE A 142 -7.44 -6.57 13.72
N ASP A 143 -8.08 -7.59 13.13
CA ASP A 143 -8.40 -8.86 13.81
C ASP A 143 -7.36 -9.97 13.52
N SER A 144 -6.41 -9.72 12.63
CA SER A 144 -5.39 -10.69 12.24
C SER A 144 -4.07 -9.97 11.96
N ASN A 145 -2.94 -10.66 12.15
CA ASN A 145 -1.59 -10.13 11.82
C ASN A 145 -1.34 -9.94 10.31
N THR A 146 -2.38 -10.08 9.48
CA THR A 146 -2.34 -9.95 8.03
C THR A 146 -3.06 -8.69 7.58
N ILE A 147 -2.35 -7.86 6.81
CA ILE A 147 -2.94 -6.72 6.11
C ILE A 147 -3.66 -7.26 4.87
N LYS A 148 -4.97 -7.01 4.79
CA LYS A 148 -5.80 -7.32 3.62
C LYS A 148 -6.11 -6.06 2.79
#